data_AF-A0A5C5RW21-F1
#
_entry.id   AF-A0A5C5RW21-F1
#
_cell.length_a   1.000
_cell.length_b   1.000
_cell.length_c   1.000
_cell.angle_alpha   90.00
_cell.angle_beta   90.00
_cell.angle_gamma   90.00
#
_symmetry.space_group_name_H-M   'P 1'
#
loop_
_entity.id
_entity.type
_entity.pdbx_description
1 polymer ?
#
loop_
_entity_poly.entity_id
_entity_poly.type
_entity_poly.pdbx_seq_one_letter_code
_entity_poly.pdbx_strand_id
1 'polypeptide(L)'
;MPFASTTIRTRRRAEVRRRDGDAPCALQITADCLALGGQIDYDARSPDPRSFEVDHVVSSDEATRMGWSPVEADALDNCQGVCRQCNREKSSGDREVAPVRPTYVNPRFA
;
A
#
# COMPACT_ATOMS: atom_id res chain seq x y z
N MET A 1 15.07 20.96 -3.51
CA MET A 1 15.95 19.90 -2.97
C MET A 1 15.18 18.59 -3.06
N PRO A 2 15.41 17.71 -4.06
CA PRO A 2 14.72 16.43 -4.09
C PRO A 2 15.37 15.56 -3.02
N PHE A 3 14.67 15.35 -1.91
CA PHE A 3 15.12 14.40 -0.90
C PHE A 3 15.28 13.03 -1.57
N ALA A 4 16.40 12.36 -1.31
CA ALA A 4 16.65 11.00 -1.78
C ALA A 4 15.41 10.14 -1.52
N SER A 5 14.98 9.38 -2.54
CA SER A 5 13.73 8.62 -2.56
C SER A 5 13.53 7.72 -1.32
N THR A 6 14.61 7.32 -0.66
CA THR A 6 14.63 6.50 0.55
C THR A 6 14.16 7.25 1.81
N THR A 7 14.47 8.54 1.96
CA THR A 7 14.03 9.35 3.11
C THR A 7 12.52 9.60 3.06
N ILE A 8 11.99 9.88 1.86
CA ILE A 8 10.55 10.04 1.63
C ILE A 8 9.84 8.71 1.87
N ARG A 9 10.35 7.59 1.33
CA ARG A 9 9.79 6.25 1.55
C ARG A 9 9.76 5.84 3.03
N THR A 10 10.85 6.08 3.75
CA THR A 10 10.94 5.77 5.19
C THR A 10 9.97 6.62 6.00
N ARG A 11 9.89 7.92 5.68
CA ARG A 11 8.91 8.82 6.30
C ARG A 11 7.48 8.34 6.04
N ARG A 12 7.15 7.96 4.80
CA ARG A 12 5.80 7.48 4.46
C ARG A 12 5.43 6.20 5.19
N ARG A 13 6.36 5.23 5.27
CA ARG A 13 6.19 4.01 6.08
C ARG A 13 5.87 4.35 7.54
N ALA A 14 6.60 5.28 8.13
CA ALA A 14 6.33 5.72 9.50
C ALA A 14 4.98 6.43 9.65
N GLU A 15 4.57 7.25 8.68
CA GLU A 15 3.26 7.91 8.68
C GLU A 15 2.10 6.91 8.59
N VAL A 16 2.17 5.94 7.67
CA VAL A 16 1.15 4.90 7.51
C VAL A 16 1.09 4.02 8.77
N ARG A 17 2.25 3.56 9.29
CA ARG A 17 2.29 2.76 10.53
C ARG A 17 1.77 3.52 11.75
N ARG A 18 1.99 4.84 11.83
CA ARG A 18 1.39 5.66 12.90
C ARG A 18 -0.13 5.77 12.78
N ARG A 19 -0.67 5.84 11.55
CA ARG A 19 -2.12 5.93 11.32
C ARG A 19 -2.81 4.59 11.57
N ASP A 20 -2.26 3.51 11.03
CA ASP A 20 -2.93 2.20 10.97
C ASP A 20 -2.46 1.23 12.07
N GLY A 21 -1.35 1.54 12.74
CA GLY A 21 -0.68 0.61 13.65
C GLY A 21 -0.07 -0.57 12.88
N ASP A 22 0.03 -1.70 13.60
CA ASP A 22 0.52 -2.97 13.05
C ASP A 22 -0.64 -3.78 12.44
N ALA A 23 -1.39 -3.14 11.54
CA ALA A 23 -2.53 -3.73 10.86
C ALA A 23 -2.14 -4.89 9.92
N PRO A 24 -3.07 -5.84 9.64
CA PRO A 24 -2.82 -6.85 8.62
C PRO A 24 -2.69 -6.22 7.23
N CYS A 25 -2.08 -6.97 6.31
CA CYS A 25 -1.95 -6.62 4.91
C CYS A 25 -3.30 -6.25 4.31
N ALA A 26 -3.36 -5.05 3.72
CA ALA A 26 -4.59 -4.56 3.11
C ALA A 26 -4.96 -5.29 1.81
N LEU A 27 -3.98 -5.88 1.12
CA LEU A 27 -4.20 -6.57 -0.17
C LEU A 27 -4.64 -8.02 0.01
N GLN A 28 -3.92 -8.82 0.80
CA GLN A 28 -4.23 -10.25 1.00
C GLN A 28 -4.51 -11.02 -0.31
N ILE A 29 -3.72 -10.78 -1.36
CA ILE A 29 -3.95 -11.35 -2.70
C ILE A 29 -3.13 -12.62 -2.99
N THR A 30 -2.04 -12.86 -2.27
CA THR A 30 -1.24 -14.08 -2.42
C THR A 30 -1.74 -15.17 -1.48
N ALA A 31 -1.62 -16.44 -1.90
CA ALA A 31 -2.05 -17.59 -1.11
C ALA A 31 -1.36 -17.63 0.27
N ASP A 32 -0.06 -17.34 0.32
CA ASP A 32 0.71 -17.30 1.58
C ASP A 32 0.22 -16.18 2.51
N CYS A 33 -0.18 -15.03 1.95
CA CYS A 33 -0.70 -13.93 2.76
C CYS A 33 -2.05 -14.30 3.38
N LEU A 34 -2.93 -14.92 2.60
CA LEU A 34 -4.23 -15.39 3.06
C LEU A 34 -4.10 -16.50 4.10
N ALA A 35 -3.20 -17.46 3.90
CA ALA A 35 -2.96 -18.55 4.85
C ALA A 35 -2.48 -18.05 6.21
N LEU A 36 -1.79 -16.90 6.25
CA LEU A 36 -1.31 -16.24 7.47
C LEU A 36 -2.27 -15.15 7.97
N GLY A 37 -3.50 -15.06 7.45
CA GLY A 37 -4.48 -14.06 7.87
C GLY A 37 -4.04 -12.61 7.65
N GLY A 38 -3.18 -12.37 6.65
CA GLY A 38 -2.66 -11.05 6.35
C GLY A 38 -1.51 -10.59 7.24
N GLN A 39 -0.87 -11.45 8.03
CA GLN A 39 0.20 -11.04 8.93
C GLN A 39 1.39 -10.39 8.19
N ILE A 40 1.73 -9.17 8.59
CA ILE A 40 2.94 -8.45 8.16
C ILE A 40 4.00 -8.58 9.26
N ASP A 41 5.25 -8.79 8.86
CA ASP A 41 6.39 -8.64 9.75
C ASP A 41 6.94 -7.21 9.61
N TYR A 42 6.67 -6.39 10.62
CA TYR A 42 7.02 -4.97 10.65
C TYR A 42 8.48 -4.70 10.96
N ASP A 43 9.19 -5.70 11.49
CA ASP A 43 10.60 -5.61 11.86
C ASP A 43 11.50 -6.31 10.80
N ALA A 44 10.91 -7.16 9.96
CA ALA A 44 11.58 -7.75 8.81
C ALA A 44 12.05 -6.69 7.82
N ARG A 45 13.28 -6.87 7.33
CA ARG A 45 13.86 -6.05 6.28
C ARG A 45 13.55 -6.62 4.90
N SER A 46 13.34 -5.75 3.92
CA SER A 46 13.31 -6.14 2.51
C SER A 46 14.64 -6.86 2.15
N PRO A 47 14.62 -7.96 1.37
CA PRO A 47 13.51 -8.41 0.52
C PRO A 47 12.57 -9.46 1.12
N ASP A 48 12.46 -9.59 2.45
CA ASP A 48 11.57 -10.56 3.08
C ASP A 48 10.12 -10.43 2.52
N PRO A 49 9.47 -11.54 2.08
CA PRO A 49 8.13 -11.52 1.52
C PRO A 49 7.06 -10.88 2.43
N ARG A 50 7.24 -10.97 3.75
CA ARG A 50 6.35 -10.41 4.76
C ARG A 50 6.76 -9.03 5.26
N SER A 51 7.90 -8.49 4.80
CA SER A 51 8.32 -7.14 5.17
C SER A 51 7.28 -6.08 4.82
N PHE A 52 7.17 -5.08 5.68
CA PHE A 52 6.24 -3.97 5.52
C PHE A 52 6.58 -3.07 4.32
N GLU A 53 5.57 -2.85 3.48
CA GLU A 53 5.58 -1.94 2.35
C GLU A 53 4.36 -1.01 2.38
N VAL A 54 4.48 0.12 1.70
CA VAL A 54 3.36 1.05 1.46
C VAL A 54 2.95 0.91 0.00
N ASP A 55 1.67 0.67 -0.22
CA ASP A 55 1.04 0.59 -1.53
C ASP A 55 0.05 1.75 -1.72
N HIS A 56 -0.11 2.19 -2.95
CA HIS A 56 -1.16 3.15 -3.32
C HIS A 56 -2.45 2.41 -3.64
N VAL A 57 -3.55 2.76 -2.98
CA VAL A 57 -4.88 2.19 -3.21
C VAL A 57 -5.28 2.42 -4.67
N VAL A 58 -5.25 3.68 -5.11
CA VAL A 58 -5.34 4.09 -6.51
C VAL A 58 -3.91 4.20 -7.05
N SER A 59 -3.58 3.41 -8.07
CA SER A 59 -2.25 3.44 -8.69
C SER A 59 -1.95 4.83 -9.28
N SER A 60 -0.66 5.20 -9.41
CA SER A 60 -0.29 6.50 -9.97
C SER A 60 -0.81 6.70 -11.41
N ASP A 61 -0.86 5.63 -12.21
CA ASP A 61 -1.40 5.66 -13.57
C ASP A 61 -2.91 5.90 -13.57
N GLU A 62 -3.65 5.22 -12.69
CA GLU A 62 -5.08 5.42 -12.53
C GLU A 62 -5.41 6.81 -11.98
N ALA A 63 -4.67 7.27 -10.97
CA ALA A 63 -4.79 8.62 -10.42
C ALA A 63 -4.58 9.68 -11.52
N THR A 64 -3.58 9.47 -12.39
CA THR A 64 -3.35 10.35 -13.55
C THR A 64 -4.54 10.34 -14.51
N ARG A 65 -5.10 9.17 -14.83
CA ARG A 65 -6.31 9.06 -15.67
C ARG A 65 -7.54 9.73 -15.03
N MET A 66 -7.62 9.73 -13.70
CA MET A 66 -8.68 10.40 -12.93
C MET A 66 -8.44 11.91 -12.76
N GLY A 67 -7.34 12.45 -13.28
CA GLY A 67 -7.00 13.87 -13.18
C GLY A 67 -6.48 14.30 -11.80
N TRP A 68 -6.01 13.36 -10.98
CA TRP A 68 -5.43 13.68 -9.69
C TRP A 68 -4.06 14.34 -9.87
N SER A 69 -3.77 15.31 -9.02
CA SER A 69 -2.41 15.83 -8.89
C SER A 69 -1.47 14.79 -8.26
N PRO A 70 -0.15 14.89 -8.48
CA PRO A 70 0.82 14.03 -7.79
C PRO A 70 0.70 14.09 -6.25
N VAL A 71 0.29 15.24 -5.71
CA VAL A 71 0.08 15.42 -4.27
C VAL A 71 -1.12 14.62 -3.77
N GLU A 72 -2.21 14.58 -4.54
CA GLU A 72 -3.39 13.76 -4.23
C GLU A 72 -3.09 12.27 -4.39
N ALA A 73 -2.34 11.89 -5.42
CA ALA A 73 -1.92 10.51 -5.64
C ALA A 73 -1.02 9.98 -4.51
N ASP A 74 -0.11 10.81 -3.99
CA ASP A 74 0.78 10.46 -2.87
C ASP A 74 0.18 10.80 -1.49
N ALA A 75 -1.10 11.22 -1.43
CA ALA A 75 -1.73 11.56 -0.16
C ALA A 75 -1.74 10.36 0.79
N LEU A 76 -1.63 10.61 2.10
CA LEU A 76 -1.62 9.55 3.10
C LEU A 76 -2.89 8.68 2.99
N ASP A 77 -4.03 9.29 2.65
CA ASP A 77 -5.31 8.61 2.46
C ASP A 77 -5.32 7.64 1.27
N ASN A 78 -4.49 7.87 0.26
CA ASN A 78 -4.29 6.91 -0.84
C ASN A 78 -3.23 5.85 -0.51
N CYS A 79 -2.59 5.91 0.65
CA CYS A 79 -1.58 4.93 1.07
C CYS A 79 -2.17 3.87 2.00
N GLN A 80 -1.74 2.61 1.84
CA GLN A 80 -2.10 1.50 2.71
C GLN A 80 -0.90 0.60 3.03
N GLY A 81 -0.93 -0.03 4.20
CA GLY A 81 0.07 -0.99 4.64
C GLY A 81 -0.12 -2.38 4.02
N VAL A 82 0.94 -2.94 3.42
CA VAL A 82 0.90 -4.24 2.76
C VAL A 82 2.19 -5.03 3.00
N CYS A 83 2.14 -6.36 2.87
CA CYS A 83 3.35 -7.16 2.80
C CYS A 83 4.00 -7.05 1.41
N ARG A 84 5.33 -7.19 1.36
CA ARG A 84 6.10 -7.09 0.12
C ARG A 84 5.64 -8.03 -0.98
N GLN A 85 5.30 -9.27 -0.66
CA GLN A 85 4.83 -10.24 -1.67
C GLN A 85 3.55 -9.77 -2.37
N CYS A 86 2.55 -9.30 -1.63
CA CYS A 86 1.32 -8.76 -2.20
C CYS A 86 1.59 -7.46 -2.99
N ASN A 87 2.48 -6.60 -2.49
CA ASN A 87 2.86 -5.39 -3.21
C ASN A 87 3.51 -5.71 -4.57
N ARG A 88 4.38 -6.73 -4.61
CA ARG A 88 5.05 -7.17 -5.84
C ARG A 88 4.09 -7.83 -6.81
N GLU A 89 3.19 -8.68 -6.33
CA GLU A 89 2.13 -9.32 -7.12
C GLU A 89 1.20 -8.28 -7.76
N LYS A 90 0.78 -7.26 -7.00
CA LYS A 90 -0.02 -6.14 -7.54
C LYS A 90 0.74 -5.35 -8.60
N SER A 91 2.05 -5.16 -8.39
CA SER A 91 2.91 -4.39 -9.31
C SER A 91 3.31 -5.17 -10.57
N SER A 92 3.32 -6.51 -10.54
CA SER A 92 3.64 -7.31 -11.72
C SER A 92 2.51 -7.34 -12.74
N GLY A 93 1.31 -6.89 -12.36
CA GLY A 93 0.14 -6.86 -13.23
C GLY A 93 -0.44 -8.25 -13.50
N ASP A 94 0.03 -9.28 -12.81
CA ASP A 94 -0.38 -10.68 -13.03
C ASP A 94 -1.80 -10.98 -12.51
N ARG A 95 -2.42 -10.03 -11.78
CA ARG A 95 -3.78 -10.20 -11.25
C ARG A 95 -4.57 -8.89 -11.23
N GLU A 96 -5.74 -8.90 -11.86
CA GLU A 96 -6.78 -7.89 -11.67
C GLU A 96 -7.24 -7.98 -10.20
N VAL A 97 -6.82 -7.03 -9.37
CA VAL A 97 -7.11 -7.07 -7.93
C VAL A 97 -8.58 -6.65 -7.72
N ALA A 98 -9.38 -7.61 -7.29
CA ALA A 98 -10.77 -7.42 -6.86
C ALA A 98 -10.88 -6.36 -5.74
N PRO A 99 -12.03 -5.66 -5.62
CA PRO A 99 -12.10 -4.34 -5.00
C PRO A 99 -11.70 -4.29 -3.52
N VAL A 100 -11.14 -3.13 -3.20
CA VAL A 100 -10.72 -2.63 -1.89
C VAL A 100 -11.74 -2.91 -0.78
N ARG A 101 -11.20 -3.14 0.43
CA ARG A 101 -11.85 -3.31 1.75
C ARG A 101 -13.27 -2.70 1.85
N PRO A 102 -14.27 -3.42 2.42
CA PRO A 102 -15.61 -2.90 2.71
C PRO A 102 -15.69 -1.72 3.70
N THR A 103 -14.58 -1.14 4.17
CA THR A 103 -14.55 -0.15 5.25
C THR A 103 -13.83 1.16 4.91
N TYR A 104 -13.54 1.44 3.64
CA TYR A 104 -13.12 2.78 3.23
C TYR A 104 -14.02 3.31 2.10
N VAL A 105 -14.97 4.17 2.46
CA VAL A 105 -15.74 4.98 1.51
C VAL A 105 -15.07 6.34 1.44
N ASN A 106 -14.56 6.69 0.26
CA ASN A 106 -14.01 8.02 0.00
C ASN A 106 -15.16 9.06 -0.01
N PRO A 107 -15.14 10.08 0.88
CA PRO A 107 -16.22 11.08 0.97
C PRO A 107 -16.46 11.91 -0.31
N ARG A 108 -15.55 11.83 -1.29
CA ARG A 108 -15.67 12.54 -2.58
C ARG A 108 -16.73 11.93 -3.53
N PHE A 109 -17.21 10.71 -3.26
CA PHE A 109 -18.20 10.00 -4.08
C PHE A 109 -19.52 9.72 -3.32
N ALA A 110 -19.81 10.53 -2.29
CA ALA A 110 -21.09 10.52 -1.57
C ALA A 110 -22.11 11.47 -2.23
#